data_AF-A0A7S1KI49-F1
#
_entry.id   AF-A0A7S1KI49-F1
#
_cell.length_a   1.000
_cell.length_b   1.000
_cell.length_c   1.000
_cell.angle_alpha   90.00
_cell.angle_beta   90.00
_cell.angle_gamma   90.00
#
_symmetry.space_group_name_H-M   'P 1'
#
loop_
_entity.id
_entity.type
_entity.pdbx_description
1 polymer ?
#
loop_
_entity_poly.entity_id
_entity_poly.type
_entity_poly.pdbx_seq_one_letter_code
_entity_poly.pdbx_strand_id
1 'polypeptide(L)'
;GGQSIYPQMVLVLREFPTVRDFMVEEILPKLVEKKVWNDRVHWRGFLHCLKDLWPASCPILITLPSSQVEDLLVENPAWRGEFSEYLKRLPSGSVPSQLVHLRQAI
;
A
#
# COMPACT_ATOMS: atom_id res chain seq x y z
N GLY A 1 18.30 -18.49 -16.54
CA GLY A 1 18.80 -17.69 -15.41
C GLY A 1 18.53 -16.22 -15.66
N GLY A 2 17.33 -15.75 -15.33
CA GLY A 2 16.96 -14.34 -15.41
C GLY A 2 16.99 -13.74 -14.01
N GLN A 3 18.11 -13.15 -13.63
CA GLN A 3 18.31 -12.51 -12.33
C GLN A 3 18.74 -11.07 -12.54
N SER A 4 18.04 -10.18 -11.84
CA SER A 4 18.48 -8.84 -11.44
C SER A 4 18.56 -7.72 -12.47
N ILE A 5 17.41 -7.25 -12.95
CA ILE A 5 17.24 -5.83 -13.40
C ILE A 5 16.72 -4.94 -12.26
N TYR A 6 16.26 -5.52 -11.14
CA TYR A 6 15.67 -4.77 -10.02
C TYR A 6 16.61 -4.13 -8.98
N PRO A 7 17.92 -4.45 -8.86
CA PRO A 7 18.71 -3.88 -7.75
C PRO A 7 19.01 -2.39 -7.94
N GLN A 8 19.07 -1.91 -9.19
CA GLN A 8 19.34 -0.50 -9.50
C GLN A 8 18.17 0.40 -9.06
N MET A 9 16.94 -0.07 -9.28
CA MET A 9 15.72 0.70 -9.02
C MET A 9 15.45 0.83 -7.52
N VAL A 10 15.72 -0.24 -6.75
CA VAL A 10 15.64 -0.23 -5.28
C VAL A 10 16.65 0.74 -4.66
N LEU A 11 17.85 0.88 -5.22
CA LEU A 11 18.86 1.82 -4.70
C LEU A 11 18.46 3.27 -4.93
N VAL A 12 17.91 3.61 -6.10
CA VAL A 12 17.39 4.97 -6.36
C VAL A 12 16.22 5.32 -5.43
N LEU A 13 15.34 4.37 -5.13
CA LEU A 13 14.26 4.58 -4.16
C LEU A 13 14.77 4.79 -2.72
N ARG A 14 15.95 4.28 -2.38
CA ARG A 14 16.60 4.48 -1.08
C ARG A 14 17.40 5.79 -0.99
N GLU A 15 18.01 6.22 -2.09
CA GLU A 15 18.88 7.41 -2.15
C GLU A 15 18.09 8.73 -2.23
N PHE A 16 16.85 8.71 -2.72
CA PHE A 16 16.04 9.91 -2.89
C PHE A 16 14.72 9.83 -2.10
N PRO A 17 14.69 10.26 -0.83
CA PRO A 17 13.46 10.32 -0.04
C PRO A 17 12.33 11.08 -0.77
N THR A 18 12.68 12.13 -1.52
CA THR A 18 11.74 12.89 -2.36
C THR A 18 11.04 12.05 -3.43
N VAL A 19 11.69 11.00 -3.96
CA VAL A 19 11.08 10.09 -4.94
C VAL A 19 10.12 9.13 -4.24
N ARG A 20 10.45 8.69 -3.02
CA ARG A 20 9.55 7.88 -2.18
C ARG A 20 8.28 8.67 -1.86
N ASP A 21 8.44 9.89 -1.39
CA ASP A 21 7.32 10.80 -1.08
C ASP A 21 6.52 11.11 -2.35
N PHE A 22 7.17 11.42 -3.47
CA PHE A 22 6.48 11.60 -4.75
C PHE A 22 5.72 10.35 -5.20
N MET A 23 6.27 9.14 -5.02
CA MET A 23 5.55 7.92 -5.35
C MET A 23 4.30 7.73 -4.47
N VAL A 24 4.42 7.98 -3.17
CA VAL A 24 3.31 7.81 -2.22
C VAL A 24 2.26 8.92 -2.37
N GLU A 25 2.68 10.18 -2.54
CA GLU A 25 1.77 11.34 -2.55
C GLU A 25 1.21 11.66 -3.94
N GLU A 26 1.93 11.36 -5.02
CA GLU A 26 1.52 11.75 -6.38
C GLU A 26 1.18 10.55 -7.28
N ILE A 27 1.97 9.48 -7.26
CA ILE A 27 1.80 8.36 -8.20
C ILE A 27 0.72 7.39 -7.71
N LEU A 28 0.86 6.87 -6.49
CA LEU A 28 -0.07 5.87 -5.94
C LEU A 28 -1.53 6.36 -5.92
N PRO A 29 -1.85 7.61 -5.50
CA PRO A 29 -3.23 8.11 -5.52
C PRO A 29 -3.81 8.16 -6.94
N LYS A 30 -3.01 8.60 -7.94
CA LYS A 30 -3.45 8.61 -9.34
C LYS A 30 -3.71 7.20 -9.87
N LEU A 31 -2.96 6.20 -9.41
CA LEU A 31 -3.20 4.79 -9.74
C LEU A 31 -4.50 4.28 -9.09
N VAL A 32 -4.79 4.71 -7.86
CA VAL A 32 -6.08 4.43 -7.19
C VAL A 32 -7.24 5.06 -7.96
N GLU A 33 -7.13 6.33 -8.36
CA GLU A 33 -8.15 7.01 -9.18
C GLU A 33 -8.38 6.31 -10.53
N LYS A 34 -7.31 5.81 -11.16
CA LYS A 34 -7.37 5.03 -12.41
C LYS A 34 -7.86 3.60 -12.22
N LYS A 35 -8.19 3.19 -11.00
CA LYS A 35 -8.68 1.84 -10.68
C LYS A 35 -7.74 0.75 -11.19
N VAL A 36 -6.45 0.83 -10.87
CA VAL A 36 -5.45 -0.17 -11.32
C VAL A 36 -5.79 -1.62 -10.97
N TRP A 37 -6.69 -1.85 -10.02
CA TRP A 37 -7.24 -3.17 -9.70
C TRP A 37 -8.09 -3.80 -10.82
N ASN A 38 -8.49 -3.05 -11.85
CA ASN A 38 -9.22 -3.62 -13.00
C ASN A 38 -8.33 -4.52 -13.88
N ASP A 39 -7.00 -4.33 -13.83
CA ASP A 39 -6.04 -5.13 -14.57
C ASP A 39 -5.06 -5.78 -13.60
N ARG A 40 -5.00 -7.12 -13.61
CA ARG A 40 -4.16 -7.88 -12.69
C ARG A 40 -2.67 -7.56 -12.79
N VAL A 41 -2.18 -7.17 -13.97
CA VAL A 41 -0.77 -6.84 -14.18
C VAL A 41 -0.43 -5.52 -13.50
N HIS A 42 -1.26 -4.49 -13.72
CA HIS A 42 -1.11 -3.19 -13.09
C HIS A 42 -1.31 -3.28 -11.57
N TRP A 43 -2.30 -4.06 -11.13
CA TRP A 43 -2.55 -4.34 -9.72
C TRP A 43 -1.34 -4.97 -9.04
N ARG A 44 -0.75 -6.02 -9.63
CA ARG A 44 0.43 -6.69 -9.06
C ARG A 44 1.63 -5.73 -8.94
N GLY A 45 1.83 -4.87 -9.94
CA GLY A 45 2.87 -3.83 -9.87
C GLY A 45 2.61 -2.84 -8.74
N PHE A 46 1.36 -2.38 -8.60
CA PHE A 46 0.94 -1.50 -7.52
C PHE A 46 1.15 -2.13 -6.14
N LEU A 47 0.82 -3.41 -5.96
CA LEU A 47 1.06 -4.13 -4.71
C LEU A 47 2.54 -4.25 -4.37
N HIS A 48 3.40 -4.44 -5.38
CA HIS A 48 4.84 -4.46 -5.19
C HIS A 48 5.35 -3.11 -4.68
N CYS A 49 4.89 -2.01 -5.29
CA CYS A 49 5.22 -0.66 -4.83
C CYS A 49 4.72 -0.40 -3.40
N LEU A 50 3.50 -0.82 -3.06
CA LEU A 50 3.00 -0.70 -1.69
C LEU A 50 3.89 -1.43 -0.68
N LYS A 51 4.41 -2.61 -1.05
CA LYS A 51 5.31 -3.41 -0.22
C LYS A 51 6.65 -2.73 -0.01
N ASP A 52 7.27 -2.25 -1.09
CA ASP A 52 8.58 -1.60 -1.03
C ASP A 52 8.51 -0.27 -0.28
N LEU A 53 7.37 0.41 -0.37
CA LEU A 53 7.12 1.69 0.29
C LEU A 53 6.56 1.53 1.71
N TRP A 54 6.30 0.31 2.18
CA TRP A 54 5.79 0.04 3.52
C TRP A 54 6.77 0.56 4.61
N PRO A 55 6.29 1.18 5.70
CA PRO A 55 4.90 1.48 6.08
C PRO A 55 4.38 2.84 5.57
N ALA A 56 5.17 3.60 4.81
CA ALA A 56 4.76 4.93 4.32
C ALA A 56 3.56 4.87 3.35
N SER A 57 3.31 3.72 2.73
CA SER A 57 2.18 3.47 1.82
C SER A 57 0.85 3.18 2.52
N CYS A 58 0.81 3.03 3.85
CA CYS A 58 -0.43 2.82 4.62
C CYS A 58 -1.58 3.81 4.33
N PRO A 59 -1.34 5.13 4.13
CA PRO A 59 -2.39 6.08 3.77
C PRO A 59 -3.05 5.77 2.42
N ILE A 60 -2.38 5.04 1.53
CA ILE A 60 -2.96 4.63 0.25
C ILE A 60 -3.87 3.41 0.42
N LEU A 61 -3.57 2.52 1.37
CA LEU A 61 -4.46 1.39 1.63
C LEU A 61 -5.83 1.83 2.12
N ILE A 62 -5.91 2.91 2.91
CA ILE A 62 -7.21 3.41 3.39
C ILE A 62 -8.06 4.04 2.28
N THR A 63 -7.46 4.45 1.16
CA THR A 63 -8.18 5.01 0.00
C THR A 63 -8.65 3.95 -0.99
N LEU A 64 -8.17 2.71 -0.85
CA LEU A 64 -8.57 1.59 -1.68
C LEU A 64 -9.98 1.06 -1.32
N PRO A 65 -10.65 0.38 -2.27
CA PRO A 65 -11.90 -0.32 -2.00
C PRO A 65 -11.72 -1.45 -0.97
N SER A 66 -12.74 -1.72 -0.15
CA SER A 66 -12.70 -2.75 0.90
C SER A 66 -12.26 -4.12 0.38
N SER A 67 -12.81 -4.56 -0.75
CA SER A 67 -12.47 -5.85 -1.34
C SER A 67 -10.98 -5.99 -1.63
N GLN A 68 -10.35 -4.93 -2.13
CA GLN A 68 -8.92 -4.95 -2.47
C GLN A 68 -8.04 -4.96 -1.22
N VAL A 69 -8.44 -4.23 -0.18
CA VAL A 69 -7.73 -4.24 1.11
C VAL A 69 -7.85 -5.60 1.78
N GLU A 70 -9.05 -6.18 1.79
CA GLU A 70 -9.29 -7.51 2.37
C GLU A 70 -8.51 -8.59 1.62
N ASP A 71 -8.57 -8.64 0.28
CA ASP A 71 -7.79 -9.58 -0.53
C ASP A 71 -6.29 -9.47 -0.24
N LEU A 72 -5.77 -8.24 -0.17
CA LEU A 72 -4.37 -7.97 0.15
C LEU A 72 -3.98 -8.49 1.54
N LEU A 73 -4.82 -8.25 2.54
CA LEU A 73 -4.59 -8.68 3.92
C LEU A 73 -4.74 -10.20 4.09
N VAL A 74 -5.56 -10.85 3.26
CA VAL A 74 -5.66 -12.31 3.17
C VAL A 74 -4.38 -12.89 2.56
N GLU A 75 -3.87 -12.30 1.47
CA GLU A 75 -2.61 -12.73 0.87
C GLU A 75 -1.39 -12.44 1.75
N ASN A 76 -1.43 -11.35 2.54
CA ASN A 76 -0.30 -10.88 3.35
C ASN A 76 -0.74 -10.63 4.80
N PRO A 77 -0.92 -11.70 5.60
CA PRO A 77 -1.39 -11.56 6.99
C PRO A 77 -0.41 -10.78 7.89
N ALA A 78 0.88 -10.77 7.54
CA ALA A 78 1.90 -10.02 8.27
C ALA A 78 1.67 -8.50 8.23
N TRP A 79 1.05 -7.96 7.17
CA TRP A 79 0.78 -6.53 7.06
C TRP A 79 -0.44 -6.11 7.88
N ARG A 80 -1.29 -7.06 8.24
CA ARG A 80 -2.51 -6.81 9.01
C ARG A 80 -2.22 -6.21 10.37
N GLY A 81 -1.14 -6.66 11.03
CA GLY A 81 -0.70 -6.10 12.31
C GLY A 81 -0.23 -4.66 12.18
N GLU A 82 0.70 -4.41 11.26
CA GLU A 82 1.24 -3.06 10.98
C GLU A 82 0.15 -2.09 10.51
N PHE A 83 -0.79 -2.56 9.68
CA PHE A 83 -1.93 -1.77 9.22
C PHE A 83 -2.91 -1.48 10.35
N SER A 84 -3.19 -2.45 11.22
CA SER A 84 -4.05 -2.24 12.40
C SER A 84 -3.45 -1.20 13.35
N GLU A 85 -2.14 -1.26 13.60
CA GLU A 85 -1.42 -0.26 14.40
C GLU A 85 -1.48 1.13 13.74
N TYR A 86 -1.35 1.21 12.41
CA TYR A 86 -1.56 2.46 11.68
C TYR A 86 -2.99 3.00 11.83
N LEU A 87 -4.01 2.14 11.69
CA LEU A 87 -5.43 2.52 11.85
C LEU A 87 -5.76 3.00 13.27
N LYS A 88 -5.08 2.49 14.30
CA LYS A 88 -5.21 2.96 15.69
C LYS A 88 -4.63 4.34 15.91
N ARG A 89 -3.55 4.67 15.19
CA ARG A 89 -2.91 5.99 15.23
C ARG A 89 -3.71 7.05 14.50
N LEU A 90 -4.56 6.66 13.55
CA LEU A 90 -5.43 7.58 12.84
C LEU A 90 -6.58 8.08 13.73
N PRO A 91 -6.99 9.35 13.57
CA PRO A 91 -8.19 9.85 14.23
C PRO A 91 -9.40 9.05 13.73
N SER A 92 -10.31 8.73 14.65
CA SER A 92 -11.47 7.85 14.39
C SER A 92 -12.37 8.27 13.21
N GLY A 93 -12.29 9.53 12.75
CA GLY A 93 -13.03 10.04 11.59
C GLY A 93 -12.38 9.80 10.22
N SER A 94 -11.09 9.43 10.19
CA SER A 94 -10.36 9.16 8.94
C SER A 94 -10.29 7.68 8.58
N VAL A 95 -10.71 6.80 9.50
CA VAL A 95 -10.78 5.36 9.25
C VAL A 95 -12.11 5.06 8.58
N PRO A 96 -12.11 4.52 7.35
CA PRO A 96 -13.35 4.11 6.69
C PRO A 96 -14.08 3.05 7.53
N SER A 97 -15.41 3.10 7.60
CA SER A 97 -16.23 2.19 8.42
C SER A 97 -15.94 0.72 8.13
N GLN A 98 -15.62 0.38 6.87
CA GLN A 98 -15.18 -0.95 6.46
C GLN A 98 -13.84 -1.39 7.06
N LEU A 99 -12.94 -0.50 7.48
CA LEU A 99 -11.63 -0.85 8.08
C LEU A 99 -11.66 -0.75 9.62
N VAL A 100 -12.73 -0.24 10.20
CA VAL A 100 -12.90 -0.12 11.66
C VAL A 100 -12.81 -1.48 12.36
N HIS A 101 -13.30 -2.55 11.72
CA HIS A 101 -13.19 -3.91 12.27
C HIS A 101 -11.73 -4.38 12.37
N LEU A 102 -10.87 -3.98 11.43
CA LEU A 102 -9.43 -4.30 11.45
C LEU A 102 -8.69 -3.55 12.57
N ARG A 103 -9.19 -2.39 12.99
CA ARG A 103 -8.66 -1.63 14.13
C ARG A 103 -8.89 -2.36 15.46
N GLN A 104 -9.95 -3.17 15.56
CA GLN A 104 -10.34 -3.90 16.77
C GLN A 104 -9.84 -5.35 16.82
N ALA A 105 -9.39 -5.89 15.68
CA ALA A 105 -8.87 -7.25 15.60
C ALA A 105 -7.41 -7.30 16.08
N ILE A 106 -7.22 -7.39 17.40
CA ILE A 106 -6.00 -7.94 18.03
C ILE A 106 -6.42 -8.96 19.07
#